data_AF-H1HJX3-F1
#
_entry.id   AF-H1HJX3-F1
#
_cell.length_a   1.000
_cell.length_b   1.000
_cell.length_c   1.000
_cell.angle_alpha   90.00
_cell.angle_beta   90.00
_cell.angle_gamma   90.00
#
_symmetry.space_group_name_H-M   'P 1'
#
loop_
_entity.id
_entity.type
_entity.pdbx_description
1 polymer ?
#
loop_
_entity_poly.entity_id
_entity_poly.type
_entity_poly.pdbx_seq_one_letter_code
_entity_poly.pdbx_strand_id
1 'polypeptide(L)'
;MKVKTIIKTGQLFIVAVLLAACANEYIAQDKKKENGTEAPKGGVVFATNDTKISAKRRFIDEDEFAGAKTRTNIKHTVGQGADAYWTSDDFIWVKKQDGTWAKSTAITLHDGGASAEFSLPGSKSDYADGCEVRYTGNSLTSYGSPAASGSVGFPKEQSRTAPNDFSKAGDWGDCGSGIARNTGNPDKFNFTLTHKSSYLCFLPRCENAALAPNIRLKGIKITSTSNQIFFSYIHDFDGEHLTEIGYPQLFQSINVTLPDFPLYTDARQEDNATYLVVPPDTYDFKIEYTVKDPTTNVEAVVTQTLTNKTFDKGNIYDVTANLTVPSLHTPKYYMWDARQDYWWGHLRADGTPDGNYPKSKINDPERWFNTNYNLGNRYDAQTALFQTLPNANELCWYVRYGDPHTDYGYRVVARNGHLQNVYLSGGLWLRKKAAIVAYLKTQGYPSNLTWEQMKEAYWPTAGAPHIDYRVTPQTPLPRTNTTYGTPSNLADYFFLPALGSYNYEGTLYLINSDGNYWSLSAGPQYMYDAFTLHFSSTKVEVVIANRRDIGLSVQAFE
;
A
#
# COMPACT_ATOMS: atom_id res chain seq x y z
N MET A 1 -73.06 15.81 8.32
CA MET A 1 -73.69 16.00 9.65
C MET A 1 -72.69 16.71 10.57
N LYS A 2 -73.10 17.46 11.62
CA LYS A 2 -72.20 18.39 12.38
C LYS A 2 -71.92 17.96 13.83
N VAL A 3 -70.64 17.87 14.19
CA VAL A 3 -70.00 17.82 15.54
C VAL A 3 -68.51 18.22 15.32
N LYS A 4 -67.79 19.16 15.96
CA LYS A 4 -68.05 20.28 16.91
C LYS A 4 -68.47 19.92 18.36
N THR A 5 -67.90 20.49 19.44
CA THR A 5 -67.04 21.71 19.61
C THR A 5 -66.19 21.64 20.92
N ILE A 6 -65.34 22.66 21.16
CA ILE A 6 -64.66 23.12 22.43
C ILE A 6 -63.18 22.70 22.51
N ILE A 7 -62.13 23.56 22.59
CA ILE A 7 -61.86 24.98 22.96
C ILE A 7 -61.37 25.21 24.41
N LYS A 8 -60.10 25.60 24.56
CA LYS A 8 -59.43 26.55 25.51
C LYS A 8 -57.92 26.20 25.54
N THR A 9 -56.91 27.05 25.31
CA THR A 9 -56.69 28.52 25.36
C THR A 9 -56.28 29.06 26.74
N GLY A 10 -55.06 29.62 26.81
CA GLY A 10 -54.50 30.35 27.95
C GLY A 10 -53.22 29.69 28.52
N GLN A 11 -52.18 30.42 28.95
CA GLN A 11 -51.96 31.87 28.89
C GLN A 11 -50.46 32.21 28.91
N LEU A 12 -50.12 33.41 28.41
CA LEU A 12 -48.81 34.04 28.60
C LEU A 12 -48.47 34.19 30.10
N PHE A 13 -47.17 34.22 30.41
CA PHE A 13 -46.65 35.15 31.40
C PHE A 13 -45.45 35.91 30.82
N ILE A 14 -45.49 37.24 30.93
CA ILE A 14 -44.38 38.15 30.64
C ILE A 14 -44.00 38.80 31.98
N VAL A 15 -42.71 38.79 32.31
CA VAL A 15 -42.09 39.76 33.22
C VAL A 15 -40.75 40.15 32.60
N ALA A 16 -40.50 41.44 32.47
CA ALA A 16 -39.26 41.97 31.91
C ALA A 16 -38.86 43.29 32.58
N VAL A 17 -37.64 43.32 33.14
CA VAL A 17 -36.82 44.50 33.49
C VAL A 17 -35.37 43.98 33.40
N LEU A 18 -34.57 44.29 32.38
CA LEU A 18 -33.95 45.57 31.96
C LEU A 18 -32.77 46.04 32.84
N LEU A 19 -31.57 46.03 32.24
CA LEU A 19 -30.54 47.09 32.12
C LEU A 19 -29.44 46.46 31.21
N ALA A 20 -29.14 46.91 29.98
CA ALA A 20 -28.56 48.20 29.55
C ALA A 20 -27.14 48.42 30.12
N ALA A 21 -26.11 48.83 29.36
CA ALA A 21 -25.96 49.25 27.95
C ALA A 21 -24.47 49.05 27.51
N CYS A 22 -24.00 49.11 26.25
CA CYS A 22 -24.57 49.34 24.91
C CYS A 22 -23.68 48.55 23.89
N ALA A 23 -24.21 47.94 22.82
CA ALA A 23 -24.48 48.52 21.48
C ALA A 23 -23.24 48.96 20.66
N ASN A 24 -22.98 48.24 19.55
CA ASN A 24 -23.17 48.81 18.21
C ASN A 24 -23.34 47.70 17.15
N GLU A 25 -24.27 47.90 16.22
CA GLU A 25 -24.46 47.14 14.96
C GLU A 25 -24.68 48.17 13.81
N TYR A 26 -24.99 47.69 12.59
CA TYR A 26 -25.40 48.46 11.40
C TYR A 26 -24.25 49.28 10.74
N ILE A 27 -24.02 49.29 9.41
CA ILE A 27 -24.78 48.77 8.24
C ILE A 27 -23.80 48.17 7.21
N ALA A 28 -24.23 47.16 6.44
CA ALA A 28 -23.60 46.77 5.17
C ALA A 28 -24.37 47.35 3.97
N GLN A 29 -23.71 48.06 3.05
CA GLN A 29 -24.30 48.42 1.75
C GLN A 29 -23.23 48.66 0.66
N ASP A 30 -23.40 48.00 -0.49
CA ASP A 30 -22.50 48.10 -1.64
C ASP A 30 -22.49 49.46 -2.32
N LYS A 31 -21.30 49.98 -2.63
CA LYS A 31 -20.99 50.63 -3.92
C LYS A 31 -19.53 50.37 -4.32
N LYS A 32 -19.33 50.07 -5.61
CA LYS A 32 -18.00 49.90 -6.24
C LYS A 32 -17.08 51.10 -5.99
N LYS A 33 -15.81 50.82 -5.69
CA LYS A 33 -14.67 51.67 -6.04
C LYS A 33 -13.55 50.81 -6.60
N GLU A 34 -12.89 51.31 -7.64
CA GLU A 34 -11.70 50.70 -8.23
C GLU A 34 -10.43 51.19 -7.51
N ASN A 35 -9.38 50.36 -7.54
CA ASN A 35 -7.97 50.67 -7.35
C ASN A 35 -7.61 51.77 -6.33
N GLY A 36 -7.35 51.35 -5.09
CA GLY A 36 -6.76 52.21 -4.06
C GLY A 36 -6.49 51.45 -2.75
N THR A 37 -5.41 50.66 -2.71
CA THR A 37 -4.96 49.97 -1.49
C THR A 37 -4.33 50.96 -0.50
N GLU A 38 -5.15 51.62 0.32
CA GLU A 38 -4.66 52.18 1.59
C GLU A 38 -4.23 51.01 2.50
N ALA A 39 -2.92 50.85 2.68
CA ALA A 39 -2.38 49.87 3.62
C ALA A 39 -2.82 50.20 5.06
N PRO A 40 -3.06 49.19 5.93
CA PRO A 40 -3.40 49.42 7.32
C PRO A 40 -2.34 50.27 8.04
N LYS A 41 -2.75 51.41 8.61
CA LYS A 41 -1.87 52.35 9.31
C LYS A 41 -1.41 51.77 10.66
N GLY A 42 -0.33 50.98 10.64
CA GLY A 42 0.31 50.41 11.83
C GLY A 42 0.48 48.89 11.79
N GLY A 43 1.13 48.38 10.72
CA GLY A 43 1.57 46.98 10.63
C GLY A 43 3.09 46.87 10.51
N VAL A 44 3.66 45.78 11.02
CA VAL A 44 5.08 45.43 10.91
C VAL A 44 5.24 44.34 9.85
N VAL A 45 6.17 44.51 8.92
CA VAL A 45 6.38 43.56 7.81
C VAL A 45 7.41 42.50 8.18
N PHE A 46 7.05 41.23 7.97
CA PHE A 46 7.92 40.07 8.07
C PHE A 46 7.97 39.36 6.72
N ALA A 47 9.13 39.34 6.06
CA ALA A 47 9.32 38.80 4.72
C ALA A 47 10.11 37.49 4.73
N THR A 48 9.72 36.56 3.87
CA THR A 48 10.52 35.41 3.44
C THR A 48 10.79 35.49 1.95
N ASN A 49 12.03 35.23 1.55
CA ASN A 49 12.42 35.10 0.13
C ASN A 49 12.50 33.63 -0.31
N ASP A 50 12.26 32.70 0.62
CA ASP A 50 12.31 31.26 0.41
C ASP A 50 10.90 30.67 0.24
N THR A 51 10.83 29.61 -0.56
CA THR A 51 9.61 28.82 -0.80
C THR A 51 9.03 28.29 0.51
N LYS A 52 7.71 28.14 0.57
CA LYS A 52 6.97 27.69 1.77
C LYS A 52 7.50 26.38 2.34
N ILE A 53 7.94 25.47 1.47
CA ILE A 53 8.71 24.26 1.82
C ILE A 53 9.79 24.12 0.74
N SER A 54 10.98 23.62 1.10
CA SER A 54 11.95 23.07 0.14
C SER A 54 12.53 21.77 0.74
N ALA A 55 11.78 20.68 0.55
CA ALA A 55 12.03 19.41 1.24
C ALA A 55 13.16 18.63 0.55
N LYS A 56 14.18 18.24 1.33
CA LYS A 56 15.32 17.47 0.83
C LYS A 56 14.90 16.02 0.57
N ARG A 57 15.24 15.50 -0.60
CA ARG A 57 14.94 14.13 -0.98
C ARG A 57 15.75 13.12 -0.16
N ARG A 58 15.09 12.06 0.30
CA ARG A 58 15.70 10.76 0.60
C ARG A 58 14.95 9.66 -0.14
N PHE A 59 15.66 8.67 -0.68
CA PHE A 59 15.02 7.39 -1.00
C PHE A 59 14.85 6.58 0.29
N ILE A 60 13.92 5.64 0.30
CA ILE A 60 13.73 4.70 1.42
C ILE A 60 14.80 3.60 1.43
N ASP A 61 15.42 3.30 0.28
CA ASP A 61 16.60 2.45 0.13
C ASP A 61 17.68 3.24 -0.64
N GLU A 62 18.95 3.15 -0.26
CA GLU A 62 19.96 4.20 -0.50
C GLU A 62 20.46 4.30 -1.96
N ASP A 63 20.43 5.53 -2.52
CA ASP A 63 21.48 6.06 -3.42
C ASP A 63 21.32 7.59 -3.61
N GLU A 64 22.43 8.35 -3.66
CA GLU A 64 22.40 9.83 -3.64
C GLU A 64 22.79 10.44 -5.00
N PHE A 65 22.06 11.46 -5.44
CA PHE A 65 22.48 12.33 -6.54
C PHE A 65 21.97 13.76 -6.37
N ALA A 66 22.77 14.76 -6.75
CA ALA A 66 22.53 16.16 -6.44
C ALA A 66 22.26 17.03 -7.69
N GLY A 67 21.39 18.02 -7.53
CA GLY A 67 21.09 19.06 -8.53
C GLY A 67 19.78 19.76 -8.19
N ALA A 68 19.65 21.06 -8.45
CA ALA A 68 18.44 21.83 -8.18
C ALA A 68 18.28 23.02 -9.14
N LYS A 69 17.03 23.36 -9.50
CA LYS A 69 16.59 24.70 -9.90
C LYS A 69 15.06 24.83 -10.09
N THR A 70 14.47 25.78 -9.37
CA THR A 70 13.34 26.66 -9.73
C THR A 70 12.17 26.07 -10.54
N ARG A 71 11.00 25.86 -9.92
CA ARG A 71 9.76 25.39 -10.59
C ARG A 71 8.50 26.03 -10.02
N THR A 72 7.93 27.03 -10.68
CA THR A 72 6.76 27.83 -10.22
C THR A 72 5.42 27.08 -10.27
N ASN A 73 5.29 26.01 -9.47
CA ASN A 73 4.06 25.40 -8.98
C ASN A 73 4.44 24.26 -8.01
N ILE A 74 3.55 23.95 -7.06
CA ILE A 74 3.84 22.96 -6.01
C ILE A 74 3.93 21.56 -6.61
N LYS A 75 5.17 21.10 -6.81
CA LYS A 75 5.49 19.81 -7.42
C LYS A 75 6.81 19.28 -6.84
N HIS A 76 6.79 18.08 -6.29
CA HIS A 76 8.00 17.25 -6.25
C HIS A 76 8.48 17.03 -7.69
N THR A 77 9.71 16.57 -7.86
CA THR A 77 10.09 15.83 -9.08
C THR A 77 11.05 14.75 -8.63
N VAL A 78 10.82 13.50 -9.08
CA VAL A 78 11.72 12.37 -8.77
C VAL A 78 13.17 12.76 -9.05
N GLY A 79 13.99 12.83 -8.01
CA GLY A 79 15.39 13.29 -8.08
C GLY A 79 15.65 14.78 -7.84
N GLN A 80 14.66 15.59 -7.42
CA GLN A 80 14.80 17.03 -7.17
C GLN A 80 14.27 17.52 -5.81
N GLY A 81 13.59 16.68 -5.03
CA GLY A 81 12.89 17.13 -3.81
C GLY A 81 11.57 17.82 -4.14
N ALA A 82 10.97 18.50 -3.16
CA ALA A 82 9.66 19.15 -3.30
C ALA A 82 9.68 20.61 -2.80
N ASP A 83 9.40 21.54 -3.71
CA ASP A 83 9.14 22.94 -3.37
C ASP A 83 7.63 23.16 -3.20
N ALA A 84 7.22 23.72 -2.06
CA ALA A 84 5.87 24.23 -1.85
C ALA A 84 5.84 25.76 -1.87
N TYR A 85 4.72 26.34 -2.27
CA TYR A 85 4.56 27.76 -2.51
C TYR A 85 3.56 28.35 -1.50
N TRP A 86 3.77 29.60 -1.11
CA TRP A 86 2.93 30.35 -0.17
C TRP A 86 1.55 30.62 -0.77
N THR A 87 0.50 30.48 0.05
CA THR A 87 -0.91 30.68 -0.35
C THR A 87 -1.55 31.84 0.43
N SER A 88 -2.70 32.34 -0.04
CA SER A 88 -3.47 33.40 0.64
C SER A 88 -3.94 33.02 2.06
N ASP A 89 -4.04 31.71 2.33
CA ASP A 89 -4.59 31.14 3.55
C ASP A 89 -3.50 30.91 4.61
N ASP A 90 -2.23 31.14 4.24
CA ASP A 90 -1.07 30.99 5.10
C ASP A 90 -0.83 32.22 5.98
N PHE A 91 -0.27 31.96 7.16
CA PHE A 91 0.05 32.95 8.17
C PHE A 91 1.25 32.48 8.98
N ILE A 92 1.87 33.42 9.69
CA ILE A 92 2.91 33.13 10.68
C ILE A 92 2.48 33.60 12.08
N TRP A 93 3.08 32.99 13.08
CA TRP A 93 3.13 33.52 14.44
C TRP A 93 4.49 34.14 14.70
N VAL A 94 4.53 35.32 15.32
CA VAL A 94 5.77 35.95 15.77
C VAL A 94 5.70 36.24 17.27
N LYS A 95 6.78 35.93 17.98
CA LYS A 95 6.91 36.15 19.42
C LYS A 95 7.30 37.59 19.72
N LYS A 96 6.50 38.27 20.53
CA LYS A 96 6.75 39.64 21.00
C LYS A 96 7.78 39.68 22.12
N GLN A 97 8.33 40.87 22.40
CA GLN A 97 9.25 41.12 23.51
C GLN A 97 8.62 40.87 24.89
N ASP A 98 7.29 40.96 25.01
CA ASP A 98 6.52 40.62 26.22
C ASP A 98 6.28 39.09 26.39
N GLY A 99 6.77 38.27 25.45
CA GLY A 99 6.61 36.82 25.43
C GLY A 99 5.29 36.32 24.82
N THR A 100 4.37 37.21 24.45
CA THR A 100 3.10 36.84 23.78
C THR A 100 3.31 36.52 22.30
N TRP A 101 2.32 35.86 21.69
CA TRP A 101 2.33 35.50 20.27
C TRP A 101 1.36 36.37 19.46
N ALA A 102 1.85 36.98 18.39
CA ALA A 102 1.04 37.70 17.41
C ALA A 102 0.87 36.85 16.13
N LYS A 103 -0.37 36.71 15.64
CA LYS A 103 -0.68 36.13 14.33
C LYS A 103 -0.56 37.22 13.25
N SER A 104 -0.03 36.90 12.07
CA SER A 104 -0.11 37.80 10.92
C SER A 104 -1.57 38.02 10.49
N THR A 105 -1.94 39.27 10.19
CA THR A 105 -3.29 39.69 9.81
C THR A 105 -3.51 39.74 8.30
N ALA A 106 -2.44 39.78 7.51
CA ALA A 106 -2.47 39.68 6.05
C ALA A 106 -1.16 39.08 5.52
N ILE A 107 -1.21 38.54 4.30
CA ILE A 107 -0.07 38.06 3.52
C ILE A 107 -0.09 38.71 2.12
N THR A 108 1.07 39.15 1.64
CA THR A 108 1.29 39.55 0.24
C THR A 108 2.16 38.49 -0.41
N LEU A 109 1.69 37.91 -1.52
CA LEU A 109 2.43 36.89 -2.27
C LEU A 109 3.24 37.53 -3.40
N HIS A 110 4.45 37.03 -3.59
CA HIS A 110 5.37 37.45 -4.64
C HIS A 110 5.89 36.21 -5.40
N ASP A 111 6.32 36.38 -6.65
CA ASP A 111 6.91 35.32 -7.48
C ASP A 111 6.09 34.02 -7.59
N GLY A 112 4.75 34.13 -7.61
CA GLY A 112 3.84 32.98 -7.61
C GLY A 112 3.71 32.27 -6.25
N GLY A 113 4.05 32.95 -5.17
CA GLY A 113 4.16 32.40 -3.81
C GLY A 113 5.56 31.86 -3.49
N ALA A 114 6.59 32.16 -4.28
CA ALA A 114 7.97 31.74 -3.96
C ALA A 114 8.55 32.55 -2.80
N SER A 115 8.04 33.76 -2.61
CA SER A 115 8.40 34.73 -1.58
C SER A 115 7.10 35.39 -1.06
N ALA A 116 7.11 35.86 0.19
CA ALA A 116 5.91 36.39 0.83
C ALA A 116 6.22 37.45 1.91
N GLU A 117 5.35 38.45 2.03
CA GLU A 117 5.39 39.47 3.08
C GLU A 117 4.16 39.41 3.99
N PHE A 118 4.37 39.08 5.25
CA PHE A 118 3.35 38.98 6.29
C PHE A 118 3.23 40.30 7.06
N SER A 119 2.00 40.80 7.20
CA SER A 119 1.69 41.94 8.06
C SER A 119 1.37 41.48 9.47
N LEU A 120 2.15 41.95 10.47
CA LEU A 120 1.95 41.69 11.89
C LEU A 120 1.34 42.94 12.58
N PRO A 121 0.47 42.77 13.59
CA PRO A 121 -0.12 43.90 14.31
C PRO A 121 0.86 44.53 15.31
N GLY A 122 0.69 45.83 15.58
CA GLY A 122 1.45 46.55 16.62
C GLY A 122 2.59 47.41 16.06
N SER A 123 3.56 47.73 16.91
CA SER A 123 4.72 48.55 16.53
C SER A 123 5.98 47.69 16.30
N LYS A 124 6.97 48.23 15.59
CA LYS A 124 8.28 47.56 15.42
C LYS A 124 8.93 47.22 16.77
N SER A 125 8.77 48.10 17.77
CA SER A 125 9.25 47.91 19.15
C SER A 125 8.58 46.75 19.90
N ASP A 126 7.46 46.21 19.42
CA ASP A 126 6.84 45.01 19.97
C ASP A 126 7.68 43.75 19.70
N TYR A 127 8.60 43.79 18.72
CA TYR A 127 9.37 42.67 18.19
C TYR A 127 10.88 42.90 18.38
N ALA A 128 11.63 41.84 18.68
CA ALA A 128 13.10 41.91 18.83
C ALA A 128 13.82 41.59 17.52
N ASP A 129 15.04 42.12 17.31
CA ASP A 129 15.95 41.46 16.37
C ASP A 129 16.30 40.07 16.92
N GLY A 130 16.10 39.03 16.11
CA GLY A 130 16.19 37.65 16.55
C GLY A 130 14.91 37.10 17.18
N CYS A 131 13.74 37.73 16.99
CA CYS A 131 12.48 37.16 17.48
C CYS A 131 12.09 35.85 16.77
N GLU A 132 11.38 35.00 17.50
CA GLU A 132 10.99 33.67 17.05
C GLU A 132 9.77 33.74 16.13
N VAL A 133 9.86 33.08 14.97
CA VAL A 133 8.78 32.92 13.99
C VAL A 133 8.36 31.45 13.95
N ARG A 134 7.06 31.18 13.86
CA ARG A 134 6.51 29.82 13.66
C ARG A 134 5.47 29.78 12.55
N TYR A 135 5.50 28.69 11.79
CA TYR A 135 4.44 28.25 10.90
C TYR A 135 3.82 26.96 11.45
N THR A 136 2.49 26.90 11.51
CA THR A 136 1.72 25.77 12.08
C THR A 136 0.58 25.30 11.17
N GLY A 137 0.35 26.01 10.06
CA GLY A 137 -0.78 25.82 9.16
C GLY A 137 -2.17 25.91 9.81
N ASN A 138 -3.22 25.58 9.06
CA ASN A 138 -4.59 25.52 9.59
C ASN A 138 -4.96 24.14 10.17
N SER A 139 -4.04 23.18 10.18
CA SER A 139 -4.26 21.78 10.61
C SER A 139 -5.19 21.54 11.80
N LEU A 140 -5.15 22.38 12.85
CA LEU A 140 -6.03 22.27 14.02
C LEU A 140 -7.54 22.42 13.71
N THR A 141 -7.92 23.08 12.60
CA THR A 141 -9.32 23.30 12.24
C THR A 141 -10.05 22.01 11.89
N SER A 142 -9.35 20.94 11.47
CA SER A 142 -9.96 19.61 11.26
C SER A 142 -10.49 18.99 12.56
N TYR A 143 -10.03 19.48 13.71
CA TYR A 143 -10.47 19.08 15.05
C TYR A 143 -11.41 20.12 15.69
N GLY A 144 -11.95 21.05 14.91
CA GLY A 144 -12.78 22.15 15.41
C GLY A 144 -12.03 23.17 16.29
N SER A 145 -10.70 23.10 16.33
CA SER A 145 -9.86 23.97 17.16
C SER A 145 -9.30 25.13 16.33
N PRO A 146 -9.15 26.35 16.90
CA PRO A 146 -8.47 27.44 16.22
C PRO A 146 -6.98 27.11 16.06
N ALA A 147 -6.34 27.68 15.03
CA ALA A 147 -4.89 27.63 14.91
C ALA A 147 -4.20 28.27 16.13
N ALA A 148 -3.07 27.70 16.56
CA ALA A 148 -2.27 28.16 17.69
C ALA A 148 -0.78 28.13 17.35
N SER A 149 0.07 28.90 18.06
CA SER A 149 1.53 28.91 17.85
C SER A 149 2.27 27.71 18.47
N GLY A 150 1.60 26.97 19.34
CA GLY A 150 2.19 25.89 20.16
C GLY A 150 1.67 24.49 19.88
N SER A 151 0.84 24.28 18.84
CA SER A 151 0.27 22.96 18.54
C SER A 151 0.04 22.78 17.03
N VAL A 152 0.11 21.54 16.55
CA VAL A 152 -0.02 21.15 15.13
C VAL A 152 -0.88 19.88 15.03
N GLY A 153 -1.77 19.81 14.03
CA GLY A 153 -2.63 18.65 13.79
C GLY A 153 -2.16 17.79 12.62
N PHE A 154 -2.34 16.47 12.72
CA PHE A 154 -2.09 15.50 11.66
C PHE A 154 -3.40 14.74 11.38
N PRO A 155 -4.27 15.25 10.48
CA PRO A 155 -5.64 14.78 10.36
C PRO A 155 -5.74 13.31 9.98
N LYS A 156 -6.51 12.54 10.75
CA LYS A 156 -6.75 11.11 10.52
C LYS A 156 -7.47 10.83 9.20
N GLU A 157 -8.41 11.69 8.81
CA GLU A 157 -9.15 11.58 7.55
C GLU A 157 -8.72 12.74 6.64
N GLN A 158 -8.22 12.42 5.45
CA GLN A 158 -7.73 13.40 4.47
C GLN A 158 -8.25 13.06 3.07
N SER A 159 -8.17 14.04 2.16
CA SER A 159 -8.44 13.85 0.74
C SER A 159 -7.45 14.60 -0.14
N ARG A 160 -7.38 14.23 -1.42
CA ARG A 160 -6.69 14.97 -2.48
C ARG A 160 -7.68 15.26 -3.61
N THR A 161 -7.44 16.34 -4.35
CA THR A 161 -8.28 16.77 -5.50
C THR A 161 -7.57 16.57 -6.85
N ALA A 162 -6.25 16.60 -6.86
CA ALA A 162 -5.40 16.39 -8.03
C ALA A 162 -4.19 15.51 -7.65
N PRO A 163 -3.64 14.73 -8.60
CA PRO A 163 -2.35 14.08 -8.40
C PRO A 163 -1.24 15.14 -8.35
N ASN A 164 -0.12 14.79 -7.72
CA ASN A 164 1.03 15.67 -7.55
C ASN A 164 0.75 17.00 -6.81
N ASP A 165 -0.38 17.16 -6.10
CA ASP A 165 -0.72 18.36 -5.33
C ASP A 165 -0.30 18.25 -3.85
N PHE A 166 0.49 19.22 -3.39
CA PHE A 166 0.93 19.39 -1.99
C PHE A 166 0.59 20.78 -1.42
N SER A 167 -0.28 21.55 -2.10
CA SER A 167 -0.70 22.91 -1.68
C SER A 167 -1.28 22.99 -0.27
N LYS A 168 -1.94 21.92 0.15
CA LYS A 168 -2.64 21.80 1.42
C LYS A 168 -1.81 21.17 2.55
N ALA A 169 -0.48 21.12 2.42
CA ALA A 169 0.44 20.60 3.44
C ALA A 169 0.22 21.19 4.86
N GLY A 170 -0.02 22.51 4.97
CA GLY A 170 -0.30 23.17 6.25
C GLY A 170 -1.65 22.79 6.87
N ASP A 171 -2.58 22.27 6.07
CA ASP A 171 -3.86 21.74 6.55
C ASP A 171 -3.71 20.26 6.95
N TRP A 172 -2.56 19.62 6.66
CA TRP A 172 -2.27 18.21 6.91
C TRP A 172 -1.19 17.95 7.98
N GLY A 173 -0.55 19.01 8.51
CA GLY A 173 0.44 18.92 9.59
C GLY A 173 1.83 19.47 9.26
N ASP A 174 2.00 20.25 8.19
CA ASP A 174 3.26 20.96 7.95
C ASP A 174 3.47 22.09 8.97
N CYS A 175 4.63 22.07 9.64
CA CYS A 175 5.05 23.11 10.57
C CYS A 175 6.54 23.42 10.42
N GLY A 176 6.93 24.61 10.88
CA GLY A 176 8.30 25.10 10.81
C GLY A 176 8.55 26.26 11.75
N SER A 177 9.82 26.58 11.95
CA SER A 177 10.24 27.73 12.76
C SER A 177 11.42 28.47 12.13
N GLY A 178 11.58 29.73 12.52
CA GLY A 178 12.65 30.60 12.03
C GLY A 178 12.98 31.70 13.01
N ILE A 179 14.06 32.42 12.72
CA ILE A 179 14.52 33.58 13.49
C ILE A 179 14.43 34.80 12.58
N ALA A 180 13.61 35.78 12.96
CA ALA A 180 13.43 37.01 12.21
C ALA A 180 14.52 38.04 12.52
N ARG A 181 15.11 38.63 11.48
CA ARG A 181 16.17 39.64 11.57
C ARG A 181 15.76 40.95 10.90
N ASN A 182 15.97 42.05 11.61
CA ASN A 182 15.66 43.41 11.15
C ASN A 182 16.62 43.83 10.03
N THR A 183 16.09 44.19 8.85
CA THR A 183 16.89 44.60 7.68
C THR A 183 17.27 46.07 7.66
N GLY A 184 16.65 46.91 8.49
CA GLY A 184 16.92 48.34 8.63
C GLY A 184 16.43 49.22 7.46
N ASN A 185 16.70 48.84 6.22
CA ASN A 185 16.19 49.53 5.03
C ASN A 185 16.01 48.57 3.82
N PRO A 186 14.79 48.34 3.30
CA PRO A 186 13.51 48.79 3.85
C PRO A 186 13.31 48.26 5.28
N ASP A 187 12.51 48.97 6.07
CA ASP A 187 12.43 48.70 7.51
C ASP A 187 11.46 47.55 7.85
N LYS A 188 11.89 46.34 7.55
CA LYS A 188 11.16 45.08 7.74
C LYS A 188 12.03 44.05 8.46
N PHE A 189 11.42 42.92 8.82
CA PHE A 189 12.14 41.73 9.27
C PHE A 189 12.22 40.71 8.13
N ASN A 190 13.37 40.08 7.92
CA ASN A 190 13.51 38.91 7.07
C ASN A 190 13.60 37.64 7.93
N PHE A 191 13.00 36.54 7.50
CA PHE A 191 13.14 35.22 8.11
C PHE A 191 13.21 34.12 7.05
N THR A 192 13.78 32.98 7.42
CA THR A 192 13.75 31.71 6.68
C THR A 192 13.18 30.65 7.63
N LEU A 193 12.35 29.73 7.13
CA LEU A 193 11.81 28.63 7.93
C LEU A 193 12.65 27.36 7.80
N THR A 194 12.76 26.63 8.90
CA THR A 194 13.22 25.23 8.96
C THR A 194 12.02 24.36 9.32
N HIS A 195 11.66 23.43 8.45
CA HIS A 195 10.50 22.55 8.65
C HIS A 195 10.77 21.50 9.72
N LYS A 196 9.75 21.23 10.53
CA LYS A 196 9.80 20.32 11.69
C LYS A 196 8.86 19.12 11.54
N SER A 197 8.13 19.02 10.43
CA SER A 197 7.42 17.83 9.98
C SER A 197 8.29 17.01 9.00
N SER A 198 7.88 15.78 8.69
CA SER A 198 8.48 14.95 7.63
C SER A 198 7.44 14.59 6.57
N TYR A 199 7.85 14.15 5.39
CA TYR A 199 6.95 14.02 4.23
C TYR A 199 7.13 12.70 3.47
N LEU A 200 6.03 12.10 3.01
CA LEU A 200 6.03 10.92 2.13
C LEU A 200 5.48 11.30 0.75
N CYS A 201 6.14 10.85 -0.33
CA CYS A 201 5.62 10.90 -1.69
C CYS A 201 5.33 9.48 -2.17
N PHE A 202 4.04 9.10 -2.24
CA PHE A 202 3.61 7.82 -2.74
C PHE A 202 3.66 7.80 -4.28
N LEU A 203 4.39 6.84 -4.84
CA LEU A 203 4.59 6.61 -6.27
C LEU A 203 4.12 5.19 -6.66
N PRO A 204 2.80 4.95 -6.70
CA PRO A 204 2.22 3.64 -6.98
C PRO A 204 2.22 3.31 -8.48
N ARG A 205 2.48 2.04 -8.81
CA ARG A 205 2.41 1.47 -10.15
C ARG A 205 1.72 0.10 -10.12
N CYS A 206 1.36 -0.44 -11.27
CA CYS A 206 0.84 -1.80 -11.41
C CYS A 206 1.57 -2.49 -12.56
N GLU A 207 2.47 -3.42 -12.23
CA GLU A 207 3.36 -4.08 -13.20
C GLU A 207 2.61 -5.07 -14.11
N ASN A 208 1.38 -5.47 -13.76
CA ASN A 208 0.47 -6.17 -14.67
C ASN A 208 -0.08 -5.22 -15.76
N ALA A 209 0.61 -5.20 -16.91
CA ALA A 209 0.29 -4.34 -18.05
C ALA A 209 -1.14 -4.48 -18.61
N ALA A 210 -1.79 -5.63 -18.45
CA ALA A 210 -3.17 -5.82 -18.87
C ALA A 210 -4.18 -5.24 -17.86
N LEU A 211 -3.81 -5.16 -16.57
CA LEU A 211 -4.66 -4.66 -15.49
C LEU A 211 -4.52 -3.14 -15.30
N ALA A 212 -3.29 -2.62 -15.33
CA ALA A 212 -2.96 -1.23 -15.01
C ALA A 212 -3.90 -0.17 -15.63
N PRO A 213 -4.16 -0.14 -16.96
CA PRO A 213 -5.02 0.89 -17.56
C PRO A 213 -6.49 0.79 -17.13
N ASN A 214 -6.93 -0.36 -16.63
CA ASN A 214 -8.30 -0.65 -16.23
C ASN A 214 -8.58 -0.45 -14.74
N ILE A 215 -7.56 -0.15 -13.92
CA ILE A 215 -7.73 0.13 -12.48
C ILE A 215 -7.39 1.56 -12.11
N ARG A 216 -7.96 2.02 -10.99
CA ARG A 216 -7.77 3.34 -10.40
C ARG A 216 -7.39 3.21 -8.93
N LEU A 217 -6.56 4.11 -8.42
CA LEU A 217 -6.24 4.22 -7.01
C LEU A 217 -7.25 5.16 -6.33
N LYS A 218 -8.05 4.59 -5.43
CA LYS A 218 -9.17 5.25 -4.74
C LYS A 218 -8.78 5.76 -3.35
N GLY A 219 -7.75 5.18 -2.74
CA GLY A 219 -7.24 5.67 -1.46
C GLY A 219 -6.00 4.94 -0.96
N ILE A 220 -5.33 5.56 0.00
CA ILE A 220 -4.18 5.04 0.73
C ILE A 220 -4.48 5.16 2.22
N LYS A 221 -4.44 4.06 2.96
CA LYS A 221 -4.50 4.04 4.43
C LYS A 221 -3.15 3.59 4.97
N ILE A 222 -2.47 4.47 5.69
CA ILE A 222 -1.21 4.17 6.38
C ILE A 222 -1.49 3.99 7.88
N THR A 223 -0.91 2.96 8.47
CA THR A 223 -1.07 2.62 9.89
C THR A 223 0.31 2.38 10.50
N SER A 224 0.70 3.19 11.47
CA SER A 224 1.86 2.94 12.33
C SER A 224 1.57 1.75 13.23
N THR A 225 2.47 0.76 13.26
CA THR A 225 2.35 -0.40 14.15
C THR A 225 3.29 -0.32 15.36
N SER A 226 4.42 0.40 15.25
CA SER A 226 5.39 0.59 16.34
C SER A 226 5.02 1.75 17.27
N ASN A 227 4.68 2.93 16.72
CA ASN A 227 4.35 4.12 17.49
C ASN A 227 2.91 4.59 17.16
N GLN A 228 1.94 4.02 17.88
CA GLN A 228 0.51 4.12 17.61
C GLN A 228 -0.17 5.38 18.20
N ILE A 229 0.49 6.06 19.13
CA ILE A 229 -0.03 7.27 19.80
C ILE A 229 0.48 8.52 19.09
N PHE A 230 1.76 8.55 18.69
CA PHE A 230 2.40 9.71 18.06
C PHE A 230 2.16 9.86 16.54
N PHE A 231 1.47 8.94 15.86
CA PHE A 231 1.45 8.98 14.38
C PHE A 231 0.44 9.99 13.77
N SER A 232 -0.68 10.25 14.44
CA SER A 232 -1.66 11.26 14.01
C SER A 232 -2.45 11.78 15.21
N TYR A 233 -3.29 12.81 15.01
CA TYR A 233 -3.92 13.67 16.03
C TYR A 233 -3.18 15.00 16.25
N ILE A 234 -3.42 15.66 17.39
CA ILE A 234 -2.83 16.95 17.76
C ILE A 234 -1.57 16.70 18.58
N HIS A 235 -0.52 17.44 18.25
CA HIS A 235 0.78 17.45 18.89
C HIS A 235 1.08 18.82 19.45
N ASP A 236 1.77 18.88 20.58
CA ASP A 236 2.41 20.11 21.03
C ASP A 236 3.64 20.39 20.16
N PHE A 237 3.92 21.68 19.94
CA PHE A 237 5.02 22.16 19.11
C PHE A 237 5.82 23.21 19.89
N ASP A 238 7.03 22.86 20.33
CA ASP A 238 7.91 23.76 21.09
C ASP A 238 8.68 24.75 20.20
N GLY A 239 8.54 24.66 18.87
CA GLY A 239 9.30 25.39 17.86
C GLY A 239 10.37 24.53 17.16
N GLU A 240 10.75 23.39 17.74
CA GLU A 240 11.76 22.45 17.22
C GLU A 240 11.23 21.01 17.18
N HIS A 241 10.49 20.58 18.19
CA HIS A 241 9.96 19.24 18.38
C HIS A 241 8.44 19.22 18.29
N LEU A 242 7.91 18.12 17.76
CA LEU A 242 6.53 17.72 17.94
C LEU A 242 6.48 16.70 19.08
N THR A 243 5.57 16.85 20.03
CA THR A 243 5.43 15.94 21.19
C THR A 243 3.97 15.55 21.43
N GLU A 244 3.74 14.40 22.07
CA GLU A 244 2.41 13.97 22.48
C GLU A 244 1.82 14.90 23.54
N ILE A 245 0.53 15.25 23.40
CA ILE A 245 -0.21 16.13 24.34
C ILE A 245 -0.57 15.45 25.69
N GLY A 246 0.10 14.36 26.06
CA GLY A 246 -0.04 13.69 27.36
C GLY A 246 -1.32 12.87 27.62
N TYR A 247 -2.24 12.77 26.66
CA TYR A 247 -3.48 11.99 26.80
C TYR A 247 -3.51 10.77 25.87
N PRO A 248 -3.77 9.54 26.37
CA PRO A 248 -3.74 8.33 25.56
C PRO A 248 -4.96 8.21 24.64
N GLN A 249 -4.82 8.65 23.39
CA GLN A 249 -5.77 8.38 22.31
C GLN A 249 -5.05 7.68 21.15
N LEU A 250 -5.49 6.48 20.78
CA LEU A 250 -4.83 5.63 19.79
C LEU A 250 -5.26 6.00 18.37
N PHE A 251 -4.60 6.99 17.78
CA PHE A 251 -4.78 7.37 16.37
C PHE A 251 -3.64 6.86 15.50
N GLN A 252 -3.50 5.53 15.48
CA GLN A 252 -2.44 4.80 14.79
C GLN A 252 -2.44 4.92 13.25
N SER A 253 -3.38 5.65 12.62
CA SER A 253 -3.58 5.60 11.16
C SER A 253 -4.07 6.89 10.54
N ILE A 254 -3.60 7.18 9.31
CA ILE A 254 -4.14 8.24 8.45
C ILE A 254 -4.72 7.61 7.18
N ASN A 255 -5.93 8.03 6.81
CA ASN A 255 -6.65 7.65 5.60
C ASN A 255 -6.62 8.80 4.61
N VAL A 256 -6.18 8.55 3.37
CA VAL A 256 -6.20 9.52 2.27
C VAL A 256 -7.16 9.03 1.19
N THR A 257 -8.26 9.76 0.97
CA THR A 257 -9.23 9.51 -0.10
C THR A 257 -8.79 10.20 -1.39
N LEU A 258 -8.85 9.50 -2.52
CA LEU A 258 -8.35 9.96 -3.82
C LEU A 258 -9.47 9.93 -4.88
N PRO A 259 -9.46 10.83 -5.88
CA PRO A 259 -10.49 10.94 -6.91
C PRO A 259 -10.23 9.93 -8.05
N ASP A 260 -10.05 8.66 -7.71
CA ASP A 260 -9.79 7.55 -8.64
C ASP A 260 -8.62 7.83 -9.62
N PHE A 261 -7.40 8.02 -9.11
CA PHE A 261 -6.20 8.27 -9.94
C PHE A 261 -5.85 7.08 -10.85
N PRO A 262 -5.36 7.28 -12.09
CA PRO A 262 -4.91 6.20 -12.97
C PRO A 262 -3.67 5.45 -12.45
N LEU A 263 -3.48 4.21 -12.92
CA LEU A 263 -2.30 3.40 -12.64
C LEU A 263 -1.64 2.95 -13.95
N TYR A 264 -0.30 2.85 -13.91
CA TYR A 264 0.55 2.52 -15.04
C TYR A 264 1.60 1.49 -14.62
N THR A 265 2.25 0.85 -15.59
CA THR A 265 3.39 -0.05 -15.34
C THR A 265 4.64 0.71 -14.90
N ASP A 266 4.80 1.94 -15.40
CA ASP A 266 5.85 2.88 -15.05
C ASP A 266 5.39 3.89 -13.98
N ALA A 267 6.35 4.53 -13.29
CA ALA A 267 6.04 5.49 -12.23
C ALA A 267 5.68 6.87 -12.82
N ARG A 268 4.44 7.33 -12.61
CA ARG A 268 3.91 8.56 -13.21
C ARG A 268 3.44 9.57 -12.20
N GLN A 269 4.39 10.35 -11.69
CA GLN A 269 4.16 11.29 -10.61
C GLN A 269 3.05 12.31 -10.92
N GLU A 270 3.05 12.88 -12.13
CA GLU A 270 2.03 13.83 -12.60
C GLU A 270 0.62 13.24 -12.71
N ASP A 271 0.51 11.92 -12.88
CA ASP A 271 -0.78 11.24 -13.07
C ASP A 271 -1.34 10.64 -11.77
N ASN A 272 -0.49 10.25 -10.81
CA ASN A 272 -0.94 9.50 -9.63
C ASN A 272 -0.19 9.72 -8.29
N ALA A 273 0.78 10.63 -8.21
CA ALA A 273 1.49 10.84 -6.95
C ALA A 273 0.57 11.41 -5.86
N THR A 274 0.74 10.90 -4.63
CA THR A 274 0.03 11.35 -3.44
C THR A 274 1.02 11.70 -2.35
N TYR A 275 0.83 12.83 -1.66
CA TYR A 275 1.65 13.21 -0.52
C TYR A 275 0.98 12.89 0.82
N LEU A 276 1.80 12.73 1.85
CA LEU A 276 1.38 12.79 3.24
C LEU A 276 2.42 13.57 4.07
N VAL A 277 1.95 14.36 5.03
CA VAL A 277 2.79 14.94 6.09
C VAL A 277 2.70 14.02 7.31
N VAL A 278 3.84 13.68 7.92
CA VAL A 278 3.93 12.80 9.09
C VAL A 278 4.78 13.46 10.19
N PRO A 279 4.54 13.18 11.48
CA PRO A 279 5.48 13.55 12.53
C PRO A 279 6.84 12.86 12.31
N PRO A 280 8.00 13.50 12.55
CA PRO A 280 9.30 12.87 12.37
C PRO A 280 9.59 11.84 13.48
N ASP A 281 9.73 10.56 13.11
CA ASP A 281 10.12 9.47 14.02
C ASP A 281 10.61 8.25 13.21
N THR A 282 10.90 7.13 13.89
CA THR A 282 11.13 5.81 13.29
C THR A 282 9.88 4.93 13.41
N TYR A 283 9.34 4.53 12.25
CA TYR A 283 8.08 3.79 12.19
C TYR A 283 8.22 2.40 11.55
N ASP A 284 7.44 1.46 12.07
CA ASP A 284 6.90 0.34 11.32
C ASP A 284 5.53 0.76 10.75
N PHE A 285 5.32 0.59 9.45
CA PHE A 285 4.07 0.94 8.77
C PHE A 285 3.43 -0.26 8.07
N LYS A 286 2.12 -0.43 8.27
CA LYS A 286 1.24 -1.13 7.32
C LYS A 286 0.58 -0.09 6.40
N ILE A 287 0.74 -0.25 5.10
CA ILE A 287 0.18 0.64 4.08
C ILE A 287 -0.80 -0.15 3.21
N GLU A 288 -2.05 0.29 3.16
CA GLU A 288 -3.16 -0.36 2.49
C GLU A 288 -3.64 0.52 1.32
N TYR A 289 -3.38 0.07 0.09
CA TYR A 289 -3.75 0.77 -1.15
C TYR A 289 -5.06 0.19 -1.70
N THR A 290 -6.13 0.98 -1.74
CA THR A 290 -7.41 0.57 -2.31
C THR A 290 -7.44 0.88 -3.79
N VAL A 291 -7.46 -0.16 -4.62
CA VAL A 291 -7.60 -0.05 -6.09
C VAL A 291 -8.99 -0.50 -6.55
N LYS A 292 -9.52 0.17 -7.56
CA LYS A 292 -10.86 -0.05 -8.12
C LYS A 292 -10.80 -0.28 -9.62
N ASP A 293 -11.54 -1.26 -10.11
CA ASP A 293 -11.90 -1.38 -11.53
C ASP A 293 -13.27 -0.70 -11.75
N PRO A 294 -13.37 0.36 -12.57
CA PRO A 294 -14.63 1.06 -12.81
C PRO A 294 -15.52 0.34 -13.84
N THR A 295 -14.99 -0.63 -14.60
CA THR A 295 -15.74 -1.43 -15.57
C THR A 295 -16.50 -2.56 -14.89
N THR A 296 -15.90 -3.21 -13.89
CA THR A 296 -16.54 -4.28 -13.09
C THR A 296 -17.11 -3.78 -11.76
N ASN A 297 -16.75 -2.56 -11.34
CA ASN A 297 -17.05 -1.98 -10.03
C ASN A 297 -16.54 -2.84 -8.86
N VAL A 298 -15.44 -3.56 -9.06
CA VAL A 298 -14.77 -4.38 -8.03
C VAL A 298 -13.60 -3.60 -7.43
N GLU A 299 -13.43 -3.69 -6.12
CA GLU A 299 -12.34 -3.04 -5.36
C GLU A 299 -11.45 -4.09 -4.68
N ALA A 300 -10.14 -3.88 -4.70
CA ALA A 300 -9.13 -4.69 -4.01
C ALA A 300 -8.28 -3.83 -3.08
N VAL A 301 -7.73 -4.43 -2.03
CA VAL A 301 -6.72 -3.80 -1.16
C VAL A 301 -5.39 -4.52 -1.32
N VAL A 302 -4.36 -3.81 -1.77
CA VAL A 302 -2.98 -4.31 -1.77
C VAL A 302 -2.28 -3.77 -0.54
N THR A 303 -1.60 -4.63 0.21
CA THR A 303 -0.86 -4.25 1.44
C THR A 303 0.64 -4.24 1.20
N GLN A 304 1.31 -3.19 1.66
CA GLN A 304 2.76 -3.07 1.78
C GLN A 304 3.12 -2.90 3.26
N THR A 305 4.26 -3.43 3.68
CA THR A 305 4.82 -3.20 5.02
C THR A 305 6.20 -2.55 4.90
N LEU A 306 6.45 -1.53 5.71
CA LEU A 306 7.76 -0.95 5.95
C LEU A 306 8.12 -1.18 7.41
N THR A 307 9.39 -1.48 7.70
CA THR A 307 9.86 -1.82 9.05
C THR A 307 11.12 -1.03 9.37
N ASN A 308 11.18 -0.46 10.57
CA ASN A 308 12.30 0.33 11.10
C ASN A 308 12.83 1.37 10.09
N LYS A 309 11.93 2.19 9.52
CA LYS A 309 12.29 3.30 8.63
C LYS A 309 12.19 4.63 9.40
N THR A 310 13.24 5.45 9.33
CA THR A 310 13.34 6.75 10.03
C THR A 310 13.03 7.89 9.08
N PHE A 311 12.24 8.86 9.53
CA PHE A 311 11.72 9.98 8.74
C PHE A 311 12.11 11.31 9.39
N ASP A 312 13.13 11.98 8.86
CA ASP A 312 13.71 13.19 9.47
C ASP A 312 12.88 14.47 9.19
N LYS A 313 13.05 15.46 10.07
CA LYS A 313 12.54 16.84 9.91
C LYS A 313 12.97 17.44 8.56
N GLY A 314 12.01 17.93 7.78
CA GLY A 314 12.24 18.64 6.51
C GLY A 314 12.67 17.76 5.32
N ASN A 315 12.71 16.44 5.49
CA ASN A 315 13.01 15.50 4.39
C ASN A 315 11.71 14.95 3.76
N ILE A 316 11.76 14.67 2.46
CA ILE A 316 10.70 13.96 1.70
C ILE A 316 11.19 12.61 1.19
N TYR A 317 10.38 11.57 1.40
CA TYR A 317 10.72 10.18 1.16
C TYR A 317 9.87 9.57 0.04
N ASP A 318 10.53 9.04 -1.00
CA ASP A 318 9.87 8.35 -2.12
C ASP A 318 9.39 6.94 -1.69
N VAL A 319 8.07 6.73 -1.62
CA VAL A 319 7.42 5.44 -1.30
C VAL A 319 6.87 4.81 -2.59
N THR A 320 7.58 3.86 -3.19
CA THR A 320 7.05 3.13 -4.37
C THR A 320 6.33 1.84 -3.97
N ALA A 321 5.30 1.47 -4.73
CA ALA A 321 4.53 0.23 -4.50
C ALA A 321 4.06 -0.38 -5.83
N ASN A 322 4.14 -1.71 -5.95
CA ASN A 322 3.51 -2.46 -7.03
C ASN A 322 2.13 -2.96 -6.57
N LEU A 323 1.07 -2.39 -7.14
CA LEU A 323 -0.33 -2.66 -6.83
C LEU A 323 -0.93 -3.76 -7.73
N THR A 324 -0.10 -4.72 -8.15
CA THR A 324 -0.55 -5.88 -8.94
C THR A 324 -1.39 -6.82 -8.08
N VAL A 325 -2.68 -6.89 -8.38
CA VAL A 325 -3.58 -7.91 -7.81
C VAL A 325 -3.26 -9.28 -8.44
N PRO A 326 -3.22 -10.38 -7.66
CA PRO A 326 -2.96 -11.73 -8.18
C PRO A 326 -3.85 -12.09 -9.37
N SER A 327 -3.27 -12.73 -10.39
CA SER A 327 -3.97 -13.04 -11.64
C SER A 327 -4.42 -14.49 -11.74
N LEU A 328 -5.67 -14.71 -12.14
CA LEU A 328 -6.14 -16.02 -12.59
C LEU A 328 -6.02 -16.10 -14.11
N HIS A 329 -4.88 -16.60 -14.56
CA HIS A 329 -4.71 -17.09 -15.92
C HIS A 329 -5.69 -18.23 -16.19
N THR A 330 -6.10 -18.43 -17.45
CA THR A 330 -6.83 -19.63 -17.85
C THR A 330 -6.00 -20.87 -17.47
N PRO A 331 -6.55 -21.81 -16.69
CA PRO A 331 -5.81 -22.98 -16.22
C PRO A 331 -5.18 -23.77 -17.37
N LYS A 332 -3.85 -23.83 -17.40
CA LYS A 332 -3.12 -24.70 -18.32
C LYS A 332 -2.86 -26.05 -17.67
N TYR A 333 -3.18 -27.09 -18.41
CA TYR A 333 -2.94 -28.48 -18.05
C TYR A 333 -1.90 -29.04 -19.00
N TYR A 334 -1.09 -29.98 -18.54
CA TYR A 334 -0.07 -30.65 -19.35
C TYR A 334 -0.14 -32.15 -19.08
N MET A 335 0.12 -32.97 -20.08
CA MET A 335 0.63 -34.33 -19.84
C MET A 335 2.08 -34.21 -19.33
N TRP A 336 2.58 -35.17 -18.56
CA TRP A 336 3.86 -34.99 -17.85
C TRP A 336 5.04 -34.76 -18.82
N ASP A 337 5.75 -33.65 -18.64
CA ASP A 337 6.88 -33.20 -19.48
C ASP A 337 6.54 -33.07 -20.98
N ALA A 338 5.29 -32.70 -21.29
CA ALA A 338 4.88 -32.28 -22.63
C ALA A 338 5.42 -30.88 -22.99
N ARG A 339 5.67 -30.64 -24.29
CA ARG A 339 6.24 -29.37 -24.79
C ARG A 339 5.23 -28.23 -24.84
N GLN A 340 3.97 -28.56 -25.11
CA GLN A 340 2.85 -27.64 -25.22
C GLN A 340 1.71 -28.07 -24.29
N ASP A 341 0.82 -27.15 -23.96
CA ASP A 341 -0.31 -27.46 -23.09
C ASP A 341 -1.33 -28.40 -23.76
N TYR A 342 -2.10 -29.09 -22.92
CA TYR A 342 -3.04 -30.15 -23.28
C TYR A 342 -4.08 -29.71 -24.34
N TRP A 343 -4.36 -28.40 -24.45
CA TRP A 343 -5.30 -27.83 -25.41
C TRP A 343 -4.66 -26.90 -26.44
N TRP A 344 -3.34 -26.94 -26.59
CA TRP A 344 -2.60 -26.13 -27.57
C TRP A 344 -3.10 -26.40 -29.01
N GLY A 345 -3.47 -25.35 -29.72
CA GLY A 345 -4.11 -25.41 -31.05
C GLY A 345 -5.59 -25.87 -31.04
N HIS A 346 -6.15 -26.20 -29.88
CA HIS A 346 -7.43 -26.88 -29.70
C HIS A 346 -8.36 -26.17 -28.70
N LEU A 347 -8.35 -24.84 -28.75
CA LEU A 347 -9.30 -23.96 -28.07
C LEU A 347 -10.20 -23.25 -29.07
N ARG A 348 -11.47 -23.09 -28.72
CA ARG A 348 -12.42 -22.21 -29.42
C ARG A 348 -12.11 -20.74 -29.13
N ALA A 349 -12.74 -19.83 -29.86
CA ALA A 349 -12.56 -18.38 -29.71
C ALA A 349 -12.98 -17.82 -28.33
N ASP A 350 -13.78 -18.56 -27.55
CA ASP A 350 -14.14 -18.25 -26.16
C ASP A 350 -13.14 -18.78 -25.11
N GLY A 351 -12.08 -19.47 -25.55
CA GLY A 351 -11.08 -20.11 -24.69
C GLY A 351 -11.48 -21.48 -24.16
N THR A 352 -12.58 -22.08 -24.61
CA THR A 352 -12.99 -23.45 -24.22
C THR A 352 -12.36 -24.53 -25.11
N PRO A 353 -12.03 -25.72 -24.57
CA PRO A 353 -11.57 -26.87 -25.36
C PRO A 353 -12.49 -27.26 -26.51
N ASP A 354 -11.95 -27.42 -27.71
CA ASP A 354 -12.73 -27.83 -28.90
C ASP A 354 -13.26 -29.27 -28.82
N GLY A 355 -12.56 -30.14 -28.09
CA GLY A 355 -12.85 -31.57 -27.88
C GLY A 355 -11.71 -32.51 -28.32
N ASN A 356 -10.69 -31.99 -29.02
CA ASN A 356 -9.56 -32.78 -29.52
C ASN A 356 -8.42 -32.88 -28.50
N TYR A 357 -8.65 -33.60 -27.40
CA TYR A 357 -7.60 -33.96 -26.45
C TYR A 357 -6.49 -34.82 -27.12
N PRO A 358 -5.25 -34.84 -26.57
CA PRO A 358 -4.16 -35.63 -27.15
C PRO A 358 -4.45 -37.14 -27.04
N LYS A 359 -4.22 -37.90 -28.13
CA LYS A 359 -4.59 -39.33 -28.24
C LYS A 359 -3.41 -40.26 -28.50
N SER A 360 -2.30 -39.78 -29.07
CA SER A 360 -1.05 -40.57 -29.13
C SER A 360 0.18 -39.71 -29.36
N LYS A 361 1.37 -40.23 -29.01
CA LYS A 361 2.67 -39.61 -29.34
C LYS A 361 2.88 -39.37 -30.84
N ILE A 362 2.21 -40.14 -31.71
CA ILE A 362 2.35 -40.04 -33.17
C ILE A 362 1.51 -38.87 -33.70
N ASN A 363 0.29 -38.69 -33.20
CA ASN A 363 -0.64 -37.68 -33.67
C ASN A 363 -0.48 -36.34 -32.94
N ASP A 364 -0.06 -36.36 -31.68
CA ASP A 364 -0.02 -35.21 -30.78
C ASP A 364 1.38 -34.96 -30.14
N PRO A 365 2.50 -35.10 -30.88
CA PRO A 365 3.85 -35.19 -30.31
C PRO A 365 4.28 -34.02 -29.40
N GLU A 366 3.70 -32.84 -29.59
CA GLU A 366 3.98 -31.66 -28.77
C GLU A 366 3.17 -31.61 -27.44
N ARG A 367 1.97 -32.20 -27.42
CA ARG A 367 1.08 -32.22 -26.24
C ARG A 367 1.17 -33.52 -25.43
N TRP A 368 1.80 -34.54 -26.00
CA TRP A 368 1.94 -35.87 -25.39
C TRP A 368 3.05 -35.90 -24.33
N PHE A 369 2.91 -36.77 -23.33
CA PHE A 369 3.90 -36.91 -22.26
C PHE A 369 5.28 -37.41 -22.74
N ASN A 370 6.31 -37.07 -21.97
CA ASN A 370 7.63 -37.66 -22.15
C ASN A 370 7.61 -39.15 -21.74
N THR A 371 7.67 -40.01 -22.75
CA THR A 371 7.70 -41.49 -22.61
C THR A 371 9.03 -42.04 -22.11
N ASN A 372 10.04 -41.20 -21.88
CA ASN A 372 11.34 -41.65 -21.39
C ASN A 372 11.24 -42.07 -19.92
N TYR A 373 11.97 -43.14 -19.59
CA TYR A 373 11.94 -43.75 -18.27
C TYR A 373 13.24 -44.52 -18.02
N ASN A 374 13.64 -44.66 -16.75
CA ASN A 374 14.80 -45.42 -16.33
C ASN A 374 14.45 -46.19 -15.04
N LEU A 375 14.25 -47.50 -15.16
CA LEU A 375 13.77 -48.35 -14.06
C LEU A 375 14.76 -48.34 -12.88
N GLY A 376 14.25 -48.04 -11.67
CA GLY A 376 15.05 -48.00 -10.45
C GLY A 376 16.08 -46.87 -10.36
N ASN A 377 16.02 -45.89 -11.26
CA ASN A 377 16.93 -44.75 -11.33
C ASN A 377 16.16 -43.43 -11.33
N ARG A 378 16.83 -42.35 -10.94
CA ARG A 378 16.29 -40.98 -11.04
C ARG A 378 16.07 -40.63 -12.52
N TYR A 379 14.85 -40.18 -12.84
CA TYR A 379 14.55 -39.52 -14.12
C TYR A 379 13.72 -38.27 -13.83
N ASP A 380 14.22 -37.10 -14.24
CA ASP A 380 13.53 -35.83 -14.10
C ASP A 380 13.09 -35.33 -15.49
N ALA A 381 12.05 -34.50 -15.51
CA ALA A 381 11.53 -33.85 -16.70
C ALA A 381 12.56 -32.93 -17.39
N GLN A 382 12.45 -32.80 -18.71
CA GLN A 382 13.47 -32.22 -19.58
C GLN A 382 13.06 -30.88 -20.21
N THR A 383 11.76 -30.56 -20.24
CA THR A 383 11.27 -29.27 -20.72
C THR A 383 11.57 -28.15 -19.73
N ALA A 384 11.91 -26.96 -20.25
CA ALA A 384 12.25 -25.79 -19.43
C ALA A 384 11.12 -25.39 -18.46
N LEU A 385 9.85 -25.65 -18.81
CA LEU A 385 8.72 -25.43 -17.92
C LEU A 385 8.72 -26.41 -16.74
N PHE A 386 8.84 -27.72 -16.99
CA PHE A 386 8.85 -28.71 -15.91
C PHE A 386 10.10 -28.61 -15.03
N GLN A 387 11.22 -28.11 -15.55
CA GLN A 387 12.42 -27.79 -14.77
C GLN A 387 12.24 -26.65 -13.74
N THR A 388 11.11 -25.91 -13.77
CA THR A 388 10.75 -24.95 -12.71
C THR A 388 9.90 -25.55 -11.58
N LEU A 389 9.46 -26.80 -11.73
CA LEU A 389 8.57 -27.47 -10.77
C LEU A 389 9.36 -28.06 -9.59
N PRO A 390 8.76 -28.15 -8.39
CA PRO A 390 9.36 -28.86 -7.27
C PRO A 390 9.62 -30.34 -7.63
N ASN A 391 10.72 -30.90 -7.14
CA ASN A 391 11.00 -32.33 -7.21
C ASN A 391 10.28 -33.14 -6.10
N ALA A 392 10.38 -34.46 -6.12
CA ALA A 392 9.70 -35.34 -5.15
C ALA A 392 10.01 -35.04 -3.68
N ASN A 393 11.27 -34.66 -3.35
CA ASN A 393 11.67 -34.31 -1.98
C ASN A 393 11.11 -32.94 -1.59
N GLU A 394 11.14 -31.97 -2.50
CA GLU A 394 10.55 -30.63 -2.28
C GLU A 394 9.04 -30.74 -1.98
N LEU A 395 8.31 -31.59 -2.73
CA LEU A 395 6.91 -31.88 -2.41
C LEU A 395 6.76 -32.47 -1.01
N CYS A 396 7.61 -33.41 -0.60
CA CYS A 396 7.57 -33.96 0.77
C CYS A 396 7.75 -32.88 1.84
N TRP A 397 8.61 -31.88 1.58
CA TRP A 397 8.81 -30.72 2.45
C TRP A 397 7.58 -29.81 2.53
N TYR A 398 7.03 -29.38 1.40
CA TYR A 398 5.82 -28.57 1.35
C TYR A 398 4.63 -29.28 2.00
N VAL A 399 4.43 -30.57 1.74
CA VAL A 399 3.30 -31.33 2.31
C VAL A 399 3.44 -31.53 3.81
N ARG A 400 4.64 -31.80 4.35
CA ARG A 400 4.80 -32.05 5.79
C ARG A 400 4.85 -30.79 6.65
N TYR A 401 5.45 -29.72 6.12
CA TYR A 401 5.88 -28.55 6.88
C TYR A 401 5.49 -27.20 6.25
N GLY A 402 4.83 -27.21 5.10
CA GLY A 402 4.28 -26.02 4.46
C GLY A 402 3.03 -25.45 5.13
N ASP A 403 2.59 -25.97 6.28
CA ASP A 403 1.39 -25.53 7.02
C ASP A 403 0.16 -25.34 6.10
N PRO A 404 -0.46 -26.45 5.67
CA PRO A 404 -1.45 -26.42 4.59
C PRO A 404 -2.81 -25.89 5.07
N HIS A 405 -3.24 -24.75 4.52
CA HIS A 405 -4.56 -24.15 4.82
C HIS A 405 -5.45 -24.18 3.58
N THR A 406 -6.62 -24.80 3.69
CA THR A 406 -7.62 -24.85 2.61
C THR A 406 -8.59 -23.66 2.70
N ASP A 407 -8.75 -22.97 1.58
CA ASP A 407 -9.44 -21.68 1.50
C ASP A 407 -10.58 -21.74 0.47
N TYR A 408 -11.72 -21.14 0.84
CA TYR A 408 -13.00 -21.20 0.14
C TYR A 408 -13.68 -19.83 0.21
N GLY A 409 -13.93 -19.20 -0.93
CA GLY A 409 -14.64 -17.92 -0.94
C GLY A 409 -14.36 -17.03 -2.13
N TYR A 410 -14.96 -15.84 -2.11
CA TYR A 410 -14.66 -14.80 -3.09
C TYR A 410 -13.25 -14.25 -2.89
N ARG A 411 -12.50 -14.17 -3.99
CA ARG A 411 -11.24 -13.44 -4.09
C ARG A 411 -11.34 -12.45 -5.23
N VAL A 412 -10.77 -11.26 -5.02
CA VAL A 412 -10.59 -10.29 -6.08
C VAL A 412 -9.29 -10.62 -6.80
N VAL A 413 -9.39 -10.88 -8.09
CA VAL A 413 -8.28 -11.33 -8.93
C VAL A 413 -8.25 -10.57 -10.25
N ALA A 414 -7.07 -10.42 -10.84
CA ALA A 414 -6.90 -9.89 -12.18
C ALA A 414 -7.22 -10.99 -13.20
N ARG A 415 -8.23 -10.79 -14.05
CA ARG A 415 -8.62 -11.72 -15.12
C ARG A 415 -9.09 -10.96 -16.35
N ASN A 416 -8.54 -11.33 -17.51
CA ASN A 416 -8.76 -10.64 -18.80
C ASN A 416 -8.53 -9.11 -18.72
N GLY A 417 -7.53 -8.68 -17.95
CA GLY A 417 -7.19 -7.27 -17.73
C GLY A 417 -8.10 -6.50 -16.75
N HIS A 418 -9.06 -7.16 -16.09
CA HIS A 418 -10.01 -6.53 -15.17
C HIS A 418 -9.95 -7.16 -13.77
N LEU A 419 -10.36 -6.42 -12.74
CA LEU A 419 -10.61 -7.00 -11.40
C LEU A 419 -11.95 -7.75 -11.43
N GLN A 420 -11.92 -9.02 -11.03
CA GLN A 420 -13.13 -9.85 -10.95
C GLN A 420 -13.24 -10.47 -9.56
N ASN A 421 -14.45 -10.42 -8.98
CA ASN A 421 -14.81 -11.26 -7.85
C ASN A 421 -15.00 -12.69 -8.36
N VAL A 422 -13.98 -13.53 -8.18
CA VAL A 422 -14.06 -14.96 -8.51
C VAL A 422 -14.31 -15.73 -7.21
N TYR A 423 -15.37 -16.53 -7.18
CA TYR A 423 -15.55 -17.52 -6.13
C TYR A 423 -14.56 -18.65 -6.37
N LEU A 424 -13.51 -18.71 -5.56
CA LEU A 424 -12.65 -19.88 -5.48
C LEU A 424 -13.36 -20.91 -4.60
N SER A 425 -13.99 -21.88 -5.26
CA SER A 425 -14.63 -23.03 -4.61
C SER A 425 -13.63 -24.00 -3.96
N GLY A 426 -12.34 -23.67 -3.92
CA GLY A 426 -11.30 -24.44 -3.25
C GLY A 426 -9.90 -24.04 -3.70
N GLY A 427 -8.95 -24.25 -2.81
CA GLY A 427 -7.52 -24.11 -3.06
C GLY A 427 -6.72 -24.27 -1.76
N LEU A 428 -5.41 -24.24 -1.89
CA LEU A 428 -4.46 -24.53 -0.82
C LEU A 428 -3.43 -23.41 -0.70
N TRP A 429 -3.31 -22.83 0.49
CA TRP A 429 -2.15 -22.04 0.87
C TRP A 429 -1.05 -22.96 1.42
N LEU A 430 0.20 -22.69 1.01
CA LEU A 430 1.40 -23.33 1.52
C LEU A 430 2.47 -22.27 1.82
N ARG A 431 3.25 -22.47 2.87
CA ARG A 431 4.42 -21.64 3.20
C ARG A 431 5.47 -21.71 2.08
N LYS A 432 6.08 -20.57 1.79
CA LYS A 432 7.20 -20.43 0.85
C LYS A 432 8.47 -21.08 1.40
N LYS A 433 9.43 -21.42 0.53
CA LYS A 433 10.73 -22.04 0.89
C LYS A 433 11.39 -21.42 2.12
N ALA A 434 11.48 -20.08 2.14
CA ALA A 434 12.12 -19.33 3.22
C ALA A 434 11.40 -19.51 4.58
N ALA A 435 10.07 -19.44 4.58
CA ALA A 435 9.25 -19.62 5.79
C ALA A 435 9.30 -21.07 6.30
N ILE A 436 9.37 -22.07 5.41
CA ILE A 436 9.62 -23.47 5.79
C ILE A 436 11.01 -23.60 6.42
N VAL A 437 12.08 -23.13 5.75
CA VAL A 437 13.47 -23.21 6.27
C VAL A 437 13.61 -22.51 7.63
N ALA A 438 13.01 -21.33 7.81
CA ALA A 438 13.01 -20.61 9.07
C ALA A 438 12.28 -21.38 10.17
N TYR A 439 11.08 -21.89 9.88
CA TYR A 439 10.33 -22.73 10.82
C TYR A 439 11.10 -23.99 11.22
N LEU A 440 11.68 -24.72 10.26
CA LEU A 440 12.44 -25.94 10.54
C LEU A 440 13.61 -25.69 11.52
N LYS A 441 14.32 -24.56 11.40
CA LYS A 441 15.40 -24.20 12.35
C LYS A 441 14.91 -24.03 13.79
N THR A 442 13.66 -23.61 14.00
CA THR A 442 13.04 -23.60 15.35
C THR A 442 12.71 -25.00 15.87
N GLN A 443 12.54 -25.98 14.98
CA GLN A 443 12.21 -27.38 15.30
C GLN A 443 13.45 -28.27 15.47
N GLY A 444 14.62 -27.68 15.75
CA GLY A 444 15.87 -28.42 15.99
C GLY A 444 16.62 -28.88 14.74
N TYR A 445 16.22 -28.45 13.54
CA TYR A 445 17.00 -28.71 12.32
C TYR A 445 18.27 -27.82 12.26
N PRO A 446 19.30 -28.22 11.48
CA PRO A 446 20.57 -27.51 11.44
C PRO A 446 20.43 -26.01 11.12
N SER A 447 21.14 -25.15 11.86
CA SER A 447 21.09 -23.69 11.68
C SER A 447 21.55 -23.24 10.29
N ASN A 448 22.43 -24.02 9.66
CA ASN A 448 22.89 -23.84 8.28
C ASN A 448 21.98 -24.47 7.21
N LEU A 449 20.81 -25.01 7.57
CA LEU A 449 19.88 -25.60 6.59
C LEU A 449 19.48 -24.58 5.51
N THR A 450 19.51 -25.03 4.26
CA THR A 450 19.11 -24.31 3.06
C THR A 450 18.13 -25.14 2.26
N TRP A 451 17.31 -24.49 1.41
CA TRP A 451 16.37 -25.21 0.56
C TRP A 451 17.08 -26.10 -0.48
N GLU A 452 18.26 -25.71 -0.99
CA GLU A 452 19.01 -26.53 -1.94
C GLU A 452 19.44 -27.89 -1.36
N GLN A 453 19.71 -27.98 -0.06
CA GLN A 453 19.92 -29.27 0.63
C GLN A 453 18.62 -30.09 0.72
N MET A 454 17.48 -29.42 0.91
CA MET A 454 16.15 -30.03 1.00
C MET A 454 15.64 -30.55 -0.36
N LYS A 455 16.19 -30.07 -1.49
CA LYS A 455 15.96 -30.65 -2.82
C LYS A 455 16.53 -32.06 -2.95
N GLU A 456 17.67 -32.32 -2.32
CA GLU A 456 18.40 -33.58 -2.51
C GLU A 456 17.92 -34.70 -1.58
N ALA A 457 17.31 -34.37 -0.44
CA ALA A 457 16.63 -35.35 0.41
C ALA A 457 15.52 -34.73 1.28
N TYR A 458 14.56 -35.57 1.64
CA TYR A 458 13.63 -35.33 2.74
C TYR A 458 14.04 -36.13 3.98
N TRP A 459 13.80 -35.60 5.18
CA TRP A 459 14.00 -36.33 6.44
C TRP A 459 12.82 -36.05 7.40
N PRO A 460 12.15 -37.07 7.98
CA PRO A 460 10.88 -36.87 8.70
C PRO A 460 10.91 -36.07 10.02
N THR A 461 12.06 -36.04 10.71
CA THR A 461 12.30 -35.29 11.95
C THR A 461 13.76 -34.85 12.03
N ALA A 462 14.10 -33.93 12.94
CA ALA A 462 15.49 -33.60 13.24
C ALA A 462 16.26 -34.88 13.63
N GLY A 463 17.42 -35.10 13.01
CA GLY A 463 18.25 -36.31 13.21
C GLY A 463 17.73 -37.60 12.56
N ALA A 464 16.62 -37.58 11.81
CA ALA A 464 16.15 -38.76 11.07
C ALA A 464 17.04 -39.05 9.84
N PRO A 465 17.10 -40.31 9.36
CA PRO A 465 17.76 -40.65 8.11
C PRO A 465 17.23 -39.84 6.92
N HIS A 466 18.13 -39.47 6.02
CA HIS A 466 17.83 -38.76 4.79
C HIS A 466 17.27 -39.74 3.74
N ILE A 467 16.17 -39.38 3.07
CA ILE A 467 15.48 -40.18 2.06
C ILE A 467 15.40 -39.38 0.77
N ASP A 468 15.90 -39.92 -0.33
CA ASP A 468 15.68 -39.36 -1.67
C ASP A 468 14.52 -40.11 -2.36
N TYR A 469 13.34 -39.50 -2.39
CA TYR A 469 12.16 -40.06 -3.03
C TYR A 469 12.25 -40.13 -4.56
N ARG A 470 13.20 -39.42 -5.18
CA ARG A 470 13.45 -39.47 -6.64
C ARG A 470 14.02 -40.82 -7.08
N VAL A 471 14.49 -41.66 -6.14
CA VAL A 471 15.01 -43.01 -6.37
C VAL A 471 14.39 -44.09 -5.49
N THR A 472 13.78 -43.74 -4.35
CA THR A 472 13.24 -44.72 -3.38
C THR A 472 11.92 -45.33 -3.87
N PRO A 473 11.83 -46.66 -4.13
CA PRO A 473 10.68 -47.25 -4.84
C PRO A 473 9.33 -47.10 -4.14
N GLN A 474 9.26 -47.24 -2.82
CA GLN A 474 8.06 -47.04 -1.99
C GLN A 474 8.43 -46.97 -0.51
N THR A 475 8.19 -45.83 0.12
CA THR A 475 8.18 -45.57 1.58
C THR A 475 7.08 -44.54 1.85
N PRO A 476 6.52 -44.43 3.08
CA PRO A 476 5.29 -43.66 3.31
C PRO A 476 5.45 -42.17 2.97
N LEU A 477 4.88 -41.79 1.83
CA LEU A 477 4.87 -40.42 1.33
C LEU A 477 4.11 -39.50 2.31
N PRO A 478 4.56 -38.26 2.52
CA PRO A 478 3.89 -37.35 3.44
C PRO A 478 2.43 -37.09 3.05
N ARG A 479 1.61 -37.02 4.09
CA ARG A 479 0.21 -36.57 4.07
C ARG A 479 -0.02 -35.76 5.32
N THR A 480 -0.70 -34.62 5.17
CA THR A 480 -1.02 -33.70 6.27
C THR A 480 -2.46 -33.24 6.12
N ASN A 481 -3.20 -33.19 7.24
CA ASN A 481 -4.56 -32.65 7.24
C ASN A 481 -4.51 -31.13 7.06
N THR A 482 -5.49 -30.56 6.37
CA THR A 482 -5.55 -29.12 6.10
C THR A 482 -6.27 -28.36 7.22
N THR A 483 -5.78 -27.18 7.57
CA THR A 483 -6.51 -26.21 8.40
C THR A 483 -7.52 -25.47 7.51
N TYR A 484 -8.74 -25.22 7.97
CA TYR A 484 -9.69 -24.39 7.20
C TYR A 484 -9.44 -22.91 7.44
N GLY A 485 -9.29 -22.12 6.38
CA GLY A 485 -9.21 -20.66 6.42
C GLY A 485 -8.06 -20.07 5.60
N THR A 486 -7.86 -18.77 5.75
CA THR A 486 -6.75 -18.02 5.15
C THR A 486 -5.66 -17.81 6.20
N PRO A 487 -4.37 -18.09 5.90
CA PRO A 487 -3.27 -17.80 6.83
C PRO A 487 -3.19 -16.32 7.21
N SER A 488 -2.85 -16.02 8.46
CA SER A 488 -2.80 -14.66 8.98
C SER A 488 -1.64 -13.80 8.44
N ASN A 489 -0.50 -14.42 8.12
CA ASN A 489 0.63 -13.75 7.46
C ASN A 489 0.80 -14.23 6.02
N LEU A 490 0.07 -13.63 5.07
CA LEU A 490 0.15 -14.02 3.65
C LEU A 490 1.50 -13.76 2.98
N ALA A 491 2.42 -12.97 3.58
CA ALA A 491 3.76 -12.80 3.03
C ALA A 491 4.57 -14.11 3.01
N ASP A 492 4.34 -14.97 4.01
CA ASP A 492 5.00 -16.27 4.16
C ASP A 492 4.43 -17.36 3.26
N TYR A 493 3.32 -17.14 2.53
CA TYR A 493 2.55 -18.18 1.84
C TYR A 493 2.31 -17.87 0.35
N PHE A 494 2.17 -18.92 -0.45
CA PHE A 494 1.68 -18.88 -1.83
C PHE A 494 0.44 -19.77 -1.98
N PHE A 495 -0.31 -19.61 -3.07
CA PHE A 495 -1.60 -20.27 -3.29
C PHE A 495 -1.60 -21.19 -4.51
N LEU A 496 -2.27 -22.34 -4.34
CA LEU A 496 -2.55 -23.33 -5.38
C LEU A 496 -4.09 -23.47 -5.54
N PRO A 497 -4.71 -23.03 -6.65
CA PRO A 497 -6.14 -23.22 -6.88
C PRO A 497 -6.55 -24.69 -7.07
N ALA A 498 -7.79 -25.04 -6.72
CA ALA A 498 -8.36 -26.38 -6.95
C ALA A 498 -8.76 -26.57 -8.44
N LEU A 499 -7.78 -26.79 -9.29
CA LEU A 499 -7.96 -26.86 -10.76
C LEU A 499 -8.46 -28.23 -11.27
N GLY A 500 -8.53 -29.26 -10.42
CA GLY A 500 -8.95 -30.60 -10.85
C GLY A 500 -7.91 -31.32 -11.72
N SER A 501 -8.38 -32.17 -12.63
CA SER A 501 -7.54 -32.91 -13.57
C SER A 501 -8.32 -33.40 -14.80
N TYR A 502 -7.67 -33.44 -15.96
CA TYR A 502 -8.17 -34.12 -17.15
C TYR A 502 -7.78 -35.60 -17.12
N ASN A 503 -8.74 -36.50 -17.31
CA ASN A 503 -8.43 -37.91 -17.54
C ASN A 503 -7.89 -38.15 -18.96
N TYR A 504 -7.55 -39.40 -19.24
CA TYR A 504 -7.05 -39.88 -20.54
C TYR A 504 -8.09 -39.89 -21.69
N GLU A 505 -9.34 -39.60 -21.39
CA GLU A 505 -10.45 -39.49 -22.34
C GLU A 505 -10.82 -38.02 -22.60
N GLY A 506 -9.97 -37.07 -22.15
CA GLY A 506 -10.18 -35.63 -22.33
C GLY A 506 -11.25 -35.02 -21.43
N THR A 507 -11.73 -35.73 -20.41
CA THR A 507 -12.78 -35.25 -19.49
C THR A 507 -12.19 -34.65 -18.22
N LEU A 508 -12.63 -33.44 -17.86
CA LEU A 508 -12.21 -32.70 -16.65
C LEU A 508 -13.02 -33.15 -15.44
N TYR A 509 -12.32 -33.51 -14.35
CA TYR A 509 -12.91 -33.89 -13.07
C TYR A 509 -12.33 -33.02 -11.94
N LEU A 510 -13.08 -32.91 -10.84
CA LEU A 510 -12.65 -32.33 -9.55
C LEU A 510 -12.11 -30.88 -9.60
N ILE A 511 -12.32 -30.17 -10.72
CA ILE A 511 -12.21 -28.70 -10.72
C ILE A 511 -13.14 -28.17 -9.63
N ASN A 512 -12.69 -27.14 -8.92
CA ASN A 512 -13.40 -26.55 -7.79
C ASN A 512 -13.61 -27.51 -6.58
N SER A 513 -12.86 -28.62 -6.47
CA SER A 513 -12.79 -29.44 -5.25
C SER A 513 -11.37 -29.90 -4.87
N ASP A 514 -10.55 -30.27 -5.87
CA ASP A 514 -9.22 -30.84 -5.68
C ASP A 514 -8.16 -30.12 -6.51
N GLY A 515 -6.92 -30.11 -6.04
CA GLY A 515 -5.76 -29.68 -6.82
C GLY A 515 -4.86 -30.87 -7.16
N ASN A 516 -4.39 -30.94 -8.41
CA ASN A 516 -3.42 -31.93 -8.86
C ASN A 516 -2.31 -31.23 -9.65
N TYR A 517 -1.08 -31.26 -9.10
CA TYR A 517 0.06 -30.53 -9.65
C TYR A 517 1.20 -31.50 -9.97
N TRP A 518 1.76 -31.42 -11.17
CA TRP A 518 2.95 -32.19 -11.54
C TRP A 518 4.19 -31.73 -10.77
N SER A 519 5.09 -32.68 -10.50
CA SER A 519 6.46 -32.43 -10.09
C SER A 519 7.44 -32.53 -11.27
N LEU A 520 8.68 -32.10 -11.03
CA LEU A 520 9.84 -32.35 -11.88
C LEU A 520 10.18 -33.86 -12.01
N SER A 521 9.81 -34.71 -11.07
CA SER A 521 10.36 -36.08 -10.97
C SER A 521 9.40 -37.18 -11.43
N ALA A 522 9.93 -38.12 -12.22
CA ALA A 522 9.31 -39.42 -12.45
C ALA A 522 9.16 -40.20 -11.14
N GLY A 523 8.20 -41.12 -11.09
CA GLY A 523 8.23 -42.16 -10.07
C GLY A 523 9.27 -43.22 -10.43
N PRO A 524 10.06 -43.74 -9.47
CA PRO A 524 11.13 -44.70 -9.74
C PRO A 524 10.63 -46.12 -10.09
N GLN A 525 9.36 -46.45 -9.83
CA GLN A 525 8.87 -47.83 -9.82
C GLN A 525 8.29 -48.34 -11.15
N TYR A 526 7.48 -47.54 -11.87
CA TYR A 526 6.90 -47.93 -13.16
C TYR A 526 7.02 -46.84 -14.25
N MET A 527 6.96 -47.28 -15.51
CA MET A 527 7.22 -46.45 -16.69
C MET A 527 6.32 -45.22 -16.84
N TYR A 528 5.10 -45.30 -16.35
CA TYR A 528 4.10 -44.23 -16.45
C TYR A 528 3.91 -43.47 -15.14
N ASP A 529 4.81 -43.65 -14.17
CA ASP A 529 4.75 -42.95 -12.89
C ASP A 529 5.37 -41.55 -12.98
N ALA A 530 4.73 -40.58 -12.33
CA ALA A 530 5.33 -39.29 -11.97
C ALA A 530 4.78 -38.81 -10.62
N PHE A 531 5.62 -38.11 -9.84
CA PHE A 531 5.17 -37.56 -8.56
C PHE A 531 4.28 -36.34 -8.78
N THR A 532 3.27 -36.20 -7.93
CA THR A 532 2.33 -35.09 -7.89
C THR A 532 2.09 -34.62 -6.46
N LEU A 533 1.67 -33.36 -6.32
CA LEU A 533 0.97 -32.91 -5.12
C LEU A 533 -0.54 -33.03 -5.38
N HIS A 534 -1.23 -33.78 -4.54
CA HIS A 534 -2.70 -33.80 -4.46
C HIS A 534 -3.15 -33.02 -3.22
N PHE A 535 -4.24 -32.27 -3.35
CA PHE A 535 -4.99 -31.80 -2.20
C PHE A 535 -6.49 -31.82 -2.43
N SER A 536 -7.24 -31.88 -1.33
CA SER A 536 -8.69 -31.65 -1.27
C SER A 536 -9.02 -30.89 0.02
N SER A 537 -10.31 -30.67 0.30
CA SER A 537 -10.81 -29.89 1.46
C SER A 537 -10.26 -30.25 2.84
N THR A 538 -9.73 -31.47 3.00
CA THR A 538 -9.32 -32.06 4.30
C THR A 538 -7.87 -32.49 4.39
N LYS A 539 -7.13 -32.49 3.27
CA LYS A 539 -5.77 -33.06 3.20
C LYS A 539 -4.94 -32.46 2.06
N VAL A 540 -3.63 -32.53 2.24
CA VAL A 540 -2.64 -32.49 1.15
C VAL A 540 -1.73 -33.72 1.29
N GLU A 541 -1.33 -34.32 0.17
CA GLU A 541 -0.45 -35.48 0.14
C GLU A 541 0.44 -35.51 -1.12
N VAL A 542 1.62 -36.10 -0.99
CA VAL A 542 2.47 -36.45 -2.15
C VAL A 542 1.99 -37.78 -2.70
N VAL A 543 1.69 -37.84 -3.99
CA VAL A 543 1.14 -39.01 -4.67
C VAL A 543 2.04 -39.39 -5.84
N ILE A 544 2.10 -40.68 -6.18
CA ILE A 544 2.64 -41.12 -7.46
C ILE A 544 1.43 -41.35 -8.38
N ALA A 545 1.27 -40.48 -9.38
CA ALA A 545 0.29 -40.70 -10.43
C ALA A 545 0.83 -41.79 -11.38
N ASN A 546 0.14 -42.93 -11.43
CA ASN A 546 0.50 -44.12 -12.22
C ASN A 546 0.27 -43.97 -13.74
N ARG A 547 0.07 -42.74 -14.20
CA ARG A 547 -0.43 -42.33 -15.51
C ARG A 547 0.12 -40.95 -15.82
N ARG A 548 1.02 -40.81 -16.80
CA ARG A 548 1.55 -39.51 -17.30
C ARG A 548 0.68 -38.88 -18.39
N ASP A 549 -0.23 -39.65 -18.97
CA ASP A 549 -1.18 -39.34 -20.05
C ASP A 549 -2.45 -38.61 -19.57
N ILE A 550 -2.40 -37.99 -18.39
CA ILE A 550 -3.49 -37.21 -17.80
C ILE A 550 -3.08 -35.74 -17.75
N GLY A 551 -4.04 -34.83 -17.92
CA GLY A 551 -3.77 -33.39 -17.92
C GLY A 551 -3.84 -32.82 -16.50
N LEU A 552 -2.69 -32.60 -15.86
CA LEU A 552 -2.60 -31.95 -14.55
C LEU A 552 -2.03 -30.53 -14.67
N SER A 553 -2.21 -29.73 -13.63
CA SER A 553 -1.67 -28.37 -13.58
C SER A 553 -0.15 -28.36 -13.35
N VAL A 554 0.49 -27.28 -13.77
CA VAL A 554 1.92 -27.02 -13.57
C VAL A 554 2.09 -25.62 -12.96
N GLN A 555 2.88 -25.51 -11.89
CA GLN A 555 3.18 -24.25 -11.21
C GLN A 555 4.52 -24.38 -10.50
N ALA A 556 5.43 -23.43 -10.74
CA ALA A 556 6.63 -23.29 -9.92
C ALA A 556 6.21 -22.86 -8.51
N PHE A 557 6.65 -23.58 -7.48
CA PHE A 557 6.32 -23.24 -6.09
C PHE A 557 7.30 -22.19 -5.56
N GLU A 558 6.86 -21.35 -4.62
CA GLU A 558 7.63 -20.23 -4.05
C GLU A 558 8.51 -20.65 -2.88
#